data_AF-A0A2V9GKM5-F1
#
_entry.id   AF-A0A2V9GKM5-F1
#
_cell.length_a   1.000
_cell.length_b   1.000
_cell.length_c   1.000
_cell.angle_alpha   90.00
_cell.angle_beta   90.00
_cell.angle_gamma   90.00
#
_symmetry.space_group_name_H-M   'P 1'
#
loop_
_entity.id
_entity.type
_entity.pdbx_description
1 polymer ?
#
loop_
_entity_poly.entity_id
_entity_poly.type
_entity_poly.pdbx_seq_one_letter_code
_entity_poly.pdbx_strand_id
1 'polypeptide(L)'
;MAKRKARRAGAKRPKRRARRVRGAVGGKLPKDAVTLFVILRAREGQETLLEAELRALVGPSRREEGCLTYNLHRSIDTSGVLLLHEVWTSREAHTEHIHTPHFLRWNARKDALLASRDANFWKQIA
;
A
#
# COMPACT_ATOMS: atom_id res chain seq x y z
N MET A 1 -45.58 37.33 33.00
CA MET A 1 -44.86 36.32 33.81
C MET A 1 -45.16 34.94 33.24
N ALA A 2 -44.14 34.14 32.89
CA ALA A 2 -44.08 32.68 33.04
C ALA A 2 -42.89 32.13 32.24
N LYS A 3 -41.84 31.76 32.96
CA LYS A 3 -40.65 31.06 32.44
C LYS A 3 -41.04 29.61 32.09
N ARG A 4 -40.57 29.09 30.95
CA ARG A 4 -40.43 27.64 30.77
C ARG A 4 -39.07 27.30 30.16
N LYS A 5 -38.26 26.63 30.99
CA LYS A 5 -36.94 26.06 30.70
C LYS A 5 -37.09 24.67 30.08
N ALA A 6 -35.99 24.26 29.44
CA ALA A 6 -35.49 22.88 29.23
C ALA A 6 -35.97 22.18 27.93
N ARG A 7 -35.15 21.43 27.18
CA ARG A 7 -33.90 20.69 27.43
C ARG A 7 -33.04 20.65 26.16
N ARG A 8 -31.72 20.84 26.26
CA ARG A 8 -30.77 20.48 25.20
C ARG A 8 -30.63 18.95 25.15
N ALA A 9 -30.88 18.34 24.00
CA ALA A 9 -30.54 16.94 23.74
C ALA A 9 -29.02 16.82 23.56
N GLY A 10 -28.37 16.07 24.45
CA GLY A 10 -26.93 15.77 24.35
C GLY A 10 -26.69 14.80 23.20
N ALA A 11 -26.07 15.29 22.12
CA ALA A 11 -25.58 14.45 21.04
C ALA A 11 -24.41 13.58 21.55
N LYS A 12 -24.65 12.27 21.67
CA LYS A 12 -23.58 11.30 21.97
C LYS A 12 -22.64 11.20 20.77
N ARG A 13 -21.43 11.73 20.96
CA ARG A 13 -20.30 11.65 20.01
C ARG A 13 -19.94 10.17 19.79
N PRO A 14 -19.91 9.65 18.55
CA PRO A 14 -19.55 8.25 18.32
C PRO A 14 -18.08 8.05 18.70
N LYS A 15 -17.80 7.00 19.49
CA LYS A 15 -16.45 6.61 19.89
C LYS A 15 -15.64 6.33 18.62
N ARG A 16 -14.58 7.13 18.37
CA ARG A 16 -13.59 6.85 17.32
C ARG A 16 -13.06 5.44 17.57
N ARG A 17 -13.43 4.49 16.69
CA ARG A 17 -12.73 3.19 16.64
C ARG A 17 -11.26 3.50 16.39
N ALA A 18 -10.40 3.11 17.33
CA ALA A 18 -8.96 3.23 17.17
C ALA A 18 -8.58 2.49 15.87
N ARG A 19 -8.06 3.24 14.90
CA ARG A 19 -7.44 2.67 13.71
C ARG A 19 -6.22 1.92 14.21
N ARG A 20 -6.29 0.59 14.23
CA ARG A 20 -5.16 -0.27 14.60
C ARG A 20 -4.06 0.00 13.58
N VAL A 21 -3.06 0.79 13.97
CA VAL A 21 -1.80 0.86 13.22
C VAL A 21 -1.12 -0.47 13.51
N ARG A 22 -1.32 -1.47 12.65
CA ARG A 22 -0.46 -2.66 12.65
C ARG A 22 0.83 -2.28 11.91
N GLY A 23 1.71 -1.59 12.61
CA GLY A 23 3.14 -1.69 12.33
C GLY A 23 3.67 -2.79 13.24
N ALA A 24 3.56 -4.04 12.81
CA ALA A 24 4.19 -5.14 13.53
C ALA A 24 5.68 -5.14 13.17
N VAL A 25 6.48 -4.36 13.90
CA VAL A 25 7.92 -4.59 13.95
C VAL A 25 8.13 -5.63 15.06
N GLY A 26 8.54 -6.85 14.68
CA GLY A 26 9.02 -7.86 15.62
C GLY A 26 8.27 -9.20 15.66
N GLY A 27 7.37 -9.50 14.73
CA GLY A 27 6.71 -10.82 14.64
C GLY A 27 7.32 -11.69 13.55
N LYS A 28 7.49 -12.99 13.81
CA LYS A 28 7.88 -13.98 12.79
C LYS A 28 6.84 -13.97 11.66
N LEU A 29 7.29 -13.89 10.40
CA LEU A 29 6.40 -13.97 9.24
C LEU A 29 5.69 -15.34 9.18
N PRO A 30 4.48 -15.42 8.59
CA PRO A 30 3.84 -16.70 8.27
C PRO A 30 4.79 -17.62 7.48
N LYS A 31 4.64 -18.94 7.65
CA LYS A 31 5.50 -19.95 7.01
C LYS A 31 5.56 -19.81 5.48
N ASP A 32 4.42 -19.47 4.88
CA ASP A 32 4.27 -19.38 3.42
C ASP A 32 4.44 -17.95 2.91
N ALA A 33 4.78 -17.01 3.80
CA ALA A 33 4.95 -15.61 3.43
C ALA A 33 6.06 -15.43 2.40
N VAL A 34 5.84 -14.47 1.51
CA VAL A 34 6.80 -14.09 0.48
C VAL A 34 7.08 -12.61 0.56
N THR A 35 8.34 -12.24 0.36
CA THR A 35 8.77 -10.86 0.15
C THR A 35 8.91 -10.62 -1.34
N LEU A 36 8.35 -9.52 -1.85
CA LEU A 36 8.48 -9.09 -3.23
C LEU A 36 9.20 -7.76 -3.25
N PHE A 37 10.30 -7.70 -4.00
CA PHE A 37 10.93 -6.45 -4.38
C PHE A 37 10.61 -6.16 -5.84
N VAL A 38 10.07 -4.97 -6.11
CA VAL A 38 9.81 -4.48 -7.46
C VAL A 38 10.58 -3.19 -7.68
N ILE A 39 11.59 -3.24 -8.55
CA ILE A 39 12.36 -2.07 -8.95
C ILE A 39 11.79 -1.55 -10.26
N LEU A 40 11.36 -0.30 -10.26
CA LEU A 40 10.75 0.36 -11.42
C LEU A 40 11.59 1.56 -11.82
N ARG A 41 11.87 1.67 -13.12
CA ARG A 41 12.55 2.84 -13.71
C ARG A 41 11.58 3.59 -14.60
N ALA A 42 11.39 4.87 -14.34
CA ALA A 42 10.61 5.74 -15.20
C ALA A 42 11.29 5.93 -16.56
N ARG A 43 10.47 6.16 -17.60
CA ARG A 43 10.93 6.85 -18.81
C ARG A 43 11.26 8.29 -18.47
N GLU A 44 12.14 8.90 -19.27
CA GLU A 44 12.51 10.30 -19.14
C GLU A 44 11.25 11.20 -19.17
N GLY A 45 11.12 12.07 -18.15
CA GLY A 45 9.99 12.98 -18.01
C GLY A 45 8.72 12.36 -17.41
N GLN A 46 8.71 11.06 -17.10
CA GLN A 46 7.56 10.36 -16.50
C GLN A 46 7.72 10.10 -15.00
N GLU A 47 8.77 10.61 -14.35
CA GLU A 47 9.13 10.31 -12.97
C GLU A 47 8.00 10.67 -11.99
N THR A 48 7.47 11.89 -12.11
CA THR A 48 6.39 12.39 -11.26
C THR A 48 5.11 11.59 -11.44
N LEU A 49 4.77 11.24 -12.68
CA LEU A 49 3.57 10.46 -13.00
C LEU A 49 3.70 9.02 -12.50
N LEU A 50 4.85 8.38 -12.71
CA LEU A 50 5.14 7.06 -12.18
C LEU A 50 5.01 7.04 -10.65
N GLU A 51 5.60 8.01 -9.96
CA GLU A 51 5.51 8.08 -8.50
C GLU A 51 4.06 8.28 -8.02
N ALA A 52 3.30 9.14 -8.67
CA ALA A 52 1.89 9.34 -8.34
C ALA A 52 1.08 8.04 -8.49
N GLU A 53 1.31 7.29 -9.57
CA GLU A 53 0.65 6.01 -9.81
C GLU A 53 1.01 4.96 -8.76
N LEU A 54 2.30 4.84 -8.41
CA LEU A 54 2.73 3.88 -7.38
C LEU A 54 2.23 4.29 -5.98
N ARG A 55 2.18 5.60 -5.67
CA ARG A 55 1.57 6.10 -4.42
C ARG A 55 0.09 5.74 -4.33
N ALA A 56 -0.63 5.73 -5.44
CA ALA A 56 -2.04 5.36 -5.49
C ALA A 56 -2.30 3.88 -5.17
N LEU A 57 -1.30 3.00 -5.35
CA LEU A 57 -1.36 1.59 -4.93
C LEU A 57 -1.23 1.41 -3.41
N VAL A 58 -0.40 2.23 -2.75
CA VAL A 58 -0.01 2.01 -1.35
C VAL A 58 -1.20 1.91 -0.40
N GLY A 59 -2.15 2.85 -0.51
CA GLY A 59 -3.32 2.91 0.36
C GLY A 59 -4.20 1.66 0.29
N PRO A 60 -4.71 1.28 -0.90
CA PRO A 60 -5.53 0.09 -1.06
C PRO A 60 -4.77 -1.22 -0.81
N SER A 61 -3.52 -1.37 -1.27
CA SER A 61 -2.76 -2.61 -1.04
C SER A 61 -2.60 -2.93 0.44
N ARG A 62 -2.30 -1.92 1.27
CA ARG A 62 -2.20 -2.09 2.74
C ARG A 62 -3.51 -2.47 3.44
N ARG A 63 -4.66 -2.40 2.75
CA ARG A 63 -5.96 -2.80 3.29
C ARG A 63 -6.34 -4.23 2.90
N GLU A 64 -5.58 -4.86 2.01
CA GLU A 64 -5.79 -6.26 1.63
C GLU A 64 -5.39 -7.17 2.79
N GLU A 65 -6.20 -8.20 3.04
CA GLU A 65 -6.00 -9.09 4.19
C GLU A 65 -4.66 -9.85 4.11
N GLY A 66 -4.23 -10.21 2.91
CA GLY A 66 -2.96 -10.89 2.67
C GLY A 66 -1.73 -9.98 2.63
N CYS A 67 -1.90 -8.65 2.70
CA CYS A 67 -0.79 -7.71 2.66
C CYS A 67 -0.23 -7.42 4.06
N LEU A 68 1.01 -7.84 4.31
CA LEU A 68 1.73 -7.61 5.57
C LEU A 68 2.57 -6.33 5.52
N THR A 69 3.21 -6.07 4.38
CA THR A 69 4.02 -4.87 4.12
C THR A 69 3.76 -4.38 2.71
N TYR A 70 3.70 -3.06 2.53
CA TYR A 70 3.67 -2.43 1.20
C TYR A 70 4.29 -1.03 1.33
N ASN A 71 5.57 -0.92 1.00
CA ASN A 71 6.36 0.30 1.19
C ASN A 71 6.97 0.75 -0.14
N LEU A 72 6.72 2.01 -0.49
CA LEU A 72 7.30 2.67 -1.65
C LEU A 72 8.50 3.51 -1.22
N HIS A 73 9.62 3.33 -1.93
CA HIS A 73 10.87 4.05 -1.72
C HIS A 73 11.31 4.72 -3.02
N ARG A 74 12.03 5.83 -2.88
CA ARG A 74 12.74 6.49 -3.98
C ARG A 74 14.23 6.25 -3.81
N SER A 75 14.93 5.94 -4.89
CA SER A 75 16.39 5.88 -4.88
C SER A 75 16.98 7.26 -4.58
N ILE A 76 18.05 7.28 -3.78
CA ILE A 76 18.84 8.50 -3.52
C ILE A 76 19.96 8.68 -4.54
N ASP A 77 20.38 7.61 -5.21
CA ASP A 77 21.53 7.60 -6.13
C ASP A 77 21.12 7.71 -7.60
N THR A 78 19.86 7.42 -7.93
CA THR A 78 19.38 7.42 -9.32
C THR A 78 17.98 7.99 -9.41
N SER A 79 17.86 9.16 -10.05
CA SER A 79 16.56 9.78 -10.33
C SER A 79 15.66 8.86 -11.15
N GLY A 80 14.36 8.93 -10.92
CA GLY A 80 13.37 8.11 -11.65
C GLY A 80 13.34 6.62 -11.26
N VAL A 81 14.10 6.20 -10.24
CA VAL A 81 14.08 4.82 -9.74
C VAL A 81 13.30 4.71 -8.44
N LEU A 82 12.32 3.81 -8.43
CA LEU A 82 11.44 3.54 -7.29
C LEU A 82 11.48 2.05 -6.93
N LEU A 83 11.38 1.75 -5.64
CA LEU A 83 11.32 0.39 -5.11
C LEU A 83 10.01 0.19 -4.33
N LEU A 84 9.23 -0.81 -4.74
CA LEU A 84 8.20 -1.40 -3.89
C LEU A 84 8.79 -2.57 -3.12
N HIS A 85 8.71 -2.48 -1.79
CA HIS A 85 8.94 -3.59 -0.88
C HIS A 85 7.59 -4.06 -0.37
N GLU A 86 7.21 -5.27 -0.75
CA GLU A 86 5.95 -5.87 -0.38
C GLU A 86 6.20 -7.18 0.38
N VAL A 87 5.36 -7.47 1.36
CA VAL A 87 5.35 -8.77 2.03
C VAL A 87 3.91 -9.25 2.05
N TRP A 88 3.71 -10.47 1.57
CA TRP A 88 2.41 -11.11 1.45
C TRP A 88 2.36 -12.35 2.33
N THR A 89 1.18 -12.70 2.85
CA THR A 89 0.96 -13.91 3.66
C THR A 89 1.26 -15.19 2.88
N SER A 90 1.09 -15.16 1.55
CA SER A 90 1.47 -16.22 0.62
C SER A 90 1.61 -15.72 -0.81
N ARG A 91 2.00 -16.59 -1.75
CA ARG A 91 2.00 -16.27 -3.19
C ARG A 91 0.59 -16.08 -3.73
N GLU A 92 -0.38 -16.83 -3.21
CA GLU A 92 -1.78 -16.76 -3.59
C GLU A 92 -2.38 -15.40 -3.21
N ALA A 93 -2.04 -14.87 -2.03
CA ALA A 93 -2.44 -13.52 -1.63
C ALA A 93 -1.93 -12.43 -2.61
N HIS A 94 -0.69 -12.55 -3.09
CA HIS A 94 -0.21 -11.66 -4.16
C HIS A 94 -0.93 -11.92 -5.50
N THR A 95 -1.27 -13.17 -5.82
CA THR A 95 -2.05 -13.46 -7.03
C THR A 95 -3.43 -12.79 -6.95
N GLU A 96 -4.09 -12.76 -5.80
CA GLU A 96 -5.33 -12.01 -5.61
C GLU A 96 -5.10 -10.51 -5.79
N HIS A 97 -4.00 -9.98 -5.23
CA HIS A 97 -3.62 -8.58 -5.37
C HIS A 97 -3.58 -8.11 -6.83
N ILE A 98 -2.99 -8.90 -7.74
CA ILE A 98 -2.87 -8.50 -9.16
C ILE A 98 -4.21 -8.45 -9.91
N HIS A 99 -5.29 -8.99 -9.33
CA HIS A 99 -6.65 -8.94 -9.89
C HIS A 99 -7.51 -7.82 -9.26
N THR A 100 -6.97 -7.06 -8.31
CA THR A 100 -7.71 -5.99 -7.63
C THR A 100 -7.92 -4.76 -8.53
N PRO A 101 -8.97 -3.94 -8.29
CA PRO A 101 -9.22 -2.76 -9.11
C PRO A 101 -8.08 -1.75 -9.14
N HIS A 102 -7.37 -1.53 -8.03
CA HIS A 102 -6.24 -0.59 -8.01
C HIS A 102 -5.02 -1.12 -8.77
N PHE A 103 -4.74 -2.43 -8.68
CA PHE A 103 -3.68 -3.01 -9.48
C PHE A 103 -4.02 -3.00 -10.97
N LEU A 104 -5.23 -3.36 -11.38
CA LEU A 104 -5.63 -3.34 -12.79
C LEU A 104 -5.54 -1.92 -13.40
N ARG A 105 -5.93 -0.88 -12.64
CA ARG A 105 -5.74 0.52 -13.06
C ARG A 105 -4.27 0.90 -13.24
N TRP A 106 -3.37 0.39 -12.40
CA TRP A 106 -1.93 0.57 -12.54
C TRP A 106 -1.41 -0.19 -13.77
N ASN A 107 -1.79 -1.46 -13.90
CA ASN A 107 -1.34 -2.36 -14.95
C ASN A 107 -1.66 -1.82 -16.36
N ALA A 108 -2.81 -1.15 -16.52
CA ALA A 108 -3.21 -0.54 -17.79
C ALA A 108 -2.34 0.67 -18.21
N ARG A 109 -1.61 1.30 -17.27
CA ARG A 109 -0.83 2.53 -17.53
C ARG A 109 0.68 2.34 -17.47
N LYS A 110 1.14 1.28 -16.79
CA LYS A 110 2.56 1.06 -16.48
C LYS A 110 3.47 1.11 -17.72
N ASP A 111 3.04 0.59 -18.87
CA ASP A 111 3.91 0.45 -20.05
C ASP A 111 4.26 1.80 -20.70
N ALA A 112 3.37 2.80 -20.55
CA ALA A 112 3.64 4.17 -21.00
C ALA A 112 4.60 4.92 -20.06
N LEU A 113 4.76 4.47 -18.82
CA LEU A 113 5.53 5.15 -17.78
C LEU A 113 6.91 4.52 -17.55
N LEU A 114 7.05 3.22 -17.82
CA LEU A 114 8.22 2.45 -17.45
C LEU A 114 9.24 2.33 -18.59
N ALA A 115 10.50 2.60 -18.26
CA ALA A 115 11.65 2.23 -19.06
C ALA A 115 12.06 0.78 -18.75
N SER A 116 11.99 0.37 -17.48
CA SER A 116 12.20 -1.03 -17.08
C SER A 116 11.49 -1.38 -15.77
N ARG A 117 11.31 -2.68 -15.55
CA ARG A 117 10.74 -3.26 -14.33
C ARG A 117 11.40 -4.59 -14.04
N ASP A 118 11.92 -4.73 -12.81
CA ASP A 118 12.41 -6.00 -12.26
C ASP A 118 11.59 -6.36 -11.03
N ALA A 119 11.21 -7.64 -10.91
CA ALA A 119 10.31 -8.11 -9.86
C ALA A 119 10.67 -9.54 -9.45
N ASN A 120 11.04 -9.75 -8.18
CA ASN A 120 11.46 -11.05 -7.69
C ASN A 120 10.87 -11.36 -6.32
N PHE A 121 10.45 -12.62 -6.15
CA PHE A 121 10.00 -13.15 -4.87
C PHE A 121 11.17 -13.74 -4.08
N TRP A 122 11.14 -13.50 -2.77
CA TRP A 122 12.15 -13.91 -1.81
C TRP A 122 11.49 -14.55 -0.60
N LYS A 123 12.23 -15.45 0.06
CA LYS A 123 11.91 -15.94 1.41
C LYS A 123 12.84 -15.26 2.42
N GLN A 124 12.29 -14.78 3.52
CA GLN A 124 13.09 -14.30 4.64
C GLN A 124 13.70 -15.52 5.37
N ILE A 125 15.01 -15.50 5.60
CA ILE A 125 15.76 -16.62 6.20
C ILE A 125 16.19 -16.39 7.65
N ALA A 126 16.19 -15.14 8.11
CA ALA A 126 16.54 -14.73 9.47
C ALA A 126 15.73 -13.50 9.89
#